data_AF-A0A2T4D337-F1
#
_entry.id   AF-A0A2T4D337-F1
#
_cell.length_a   1.000
_cell.length_b   1.000
_cell.length_c   1.000
_cell.angle_alpha   90.00
_cell.angle_beta   90.00
_cell.angle_gamma   90.00
#
_symmetry.space_group_name_H-M   'P 1'
#
loop_
_entity.id
_entity.type
_entity.pdbx_description
1 polymer ?
#
loop_
_entity_poly.entity_id
_entity_poly.type
_entity_poly.pdbx_seq_one_letter_code
_entity_poly.pdbx_strand_id
1 'polypeptide(L)' 'KVGIGQLPSKGFGLAVELLVKIPGIERERAQELLEAAHQACPYSNATRGNIEVKLTLVD' A
#
# COMPACT_ATOMS: atom_id res chain seq x y z
N LYS A 1 1.69 -2.43 -7.72
CA LYS A 1 0.79 -3.19 -8.60
C LYS A 1 -0.64 -2.83 -8.26
N VAL A 2 -1.54 -2.80 -9.24
CA VAL A 2 -2.97 -2.55 -9.04
C VAL A 2 -3.72 -3.71 -9.65
N GLY A 3 -4.58 -4.35 -8.85
CA GLY A 3 -5.51 -5.39 -9.27
C GLY A 3 -6.93 -4.84 -9.38
N ILE A 4 -7.73 -5.47 -10.25
CA ILE A 4 -9.15 -5.17 -10.42
C ILE A 4 -9.95 -6.48 -10.36
N GLY A 5 -11.09 -6.44 -9.68
CA GLY A 5 -11.98 -7.61 -9.52
C GLY A 5 -13.45 -7.19 -9.39
N GLN A 6 -14.37 -8.13 -9.59
CA GLN A 6 -15.79 -7.86 -9.39
C GLN A 6 -16.12 -7.73 -7.91
N LEU A 7 -16.95 -6.73 -7.56
CA LEU A 7 -17.48 -6.59 -6.21
C LEU A 7 -18.74 -7.47 -6.01
N PRO A 8 -19.08 -7.81 -4.77
CA PRO A 8 -20.34 -8.49 -4.46
C PRO A 8 -21.56 -7.64 -4.85
N SER A 9 -21.46 -6.32 -4.65
CA SER A 9 -22.32 -5.35 -5.30
C SER A 9 -21.89 -5.21 -6.76
N LYS A 10 -22.86 -5.10 -7.69
CA LYS A 10 -22.56 -4.84 -9.11
C LYS A 10 -21.46 -3.77 -9.26
N GLY A 11 -20.43 -4.06 -10.06
CA GLY A 11 -19.31 -3.15 -10.32
C GLY A 11 -17.95 -3.83 -10.16
N PHE A 12 -16.89 -3.01 -10.12
CA PHE A 12 -15.52 -3.46 -9.93
C PHE A 12 -14.88 -2.74 -8.75
N GLY A 13 -14.01 -3.46 -8.04
CA GLY A 13 -13.18 -2.96 -6.95
C GLY A 13 -11.71 -3.04 -7.32
N LEU A 14 -10.89 -2.28 -6.61
CA LEU A 14 -9.44 -2.28 -6.77
C LEU A 14 -8.78 -2.88 -5.53
N ALA A 15 -7.57 -3.41 -5.72
CA ALA A 15 -6.65 -3.76 -4.65
C ALA A 15 -5.24 -3.34 -5.06
N VAL A 16 -4.41 -2.91 -4.10
CA VAL A 16 -3.07 -2.37 -4.39
C VAL A 16 -2.01 -3.12 -3.58
N GLU A 17 -0.91 -3.48 -4.23
CA GLU A 17 0.32 -3.93 -3.58
C GLU A 17 1.45 -2.93 -3.89
N LEU A 18 1.99 -2.27 -2.88
CA LEU A 18 3.14 -1.38 -3.01
C LEU A 18 4.40 -2.12 -2.59
N LEU A 19 5.30 -2.31 -3.57
CA LEU A 19 6.64 -2.83 -3.33
C LEU A 19 7.57 -1.64 -3.11
N VAL A 20 8.20 -1.58 -1.96
CA VAL A 20 9.02 -0.44 -1.54
C VAL A 20 10.44 -0.91 -1.27
N LYS A 21 11.41 -0.23 -1.88
CA LYS A 21 12.83 -0.49 -1.72
C LYS A 21 13.49 0.74 -1.12
N ILE A 22 14.18 0.55 0.01
CA ILE A 22 14.90 1.61 0.72
C ILE A 22 16.35 1.14 0.93
N PRO A 23 17.24 1.37 -0.04
CA PRO A 23 18.61 0.86 0.03
C PRO A 23 19.42 1.60 1.11
N GLY A 24 20.31 0.86 1.78
CA GLY A 24 21.23 1.44 2.77
C GLY A 24 20.60 1.78 4.12
N ILE A 25 19.36 1.35 4.36
CA ILE A 25 18.68 1.49 5.66
C ILE A 25 18.40 0.08 6.21
N GLU A 26 18.57 -0.07 7.52
CA GLU A 26 18.21 -1.30 8.24
C GLU A 26 16.70 -1.57 8.10
N ARG A 27 16.30 -2.84 8.04
CA ARG A 27 14.94 -3.24 7.66
C ARG A 27 13.88 -2.75 8.63
N GLU A 28 14.12 -2.78 9.94
CA GLU A 28 13.20 -2.28 10.96
C GLU A 28 13.01 -0.77 10.78
N ARG A 29 14.09 -0.02 10.58
CA ARG A 29 14.00 1.42 10.30
C ARG A 29 13.29 1.73 8.98
N ALA A 30 13.52 0.92 7.95
CA ALA A 30 12.81 1.04 6.67
C ALA A 30 11.30 0.78 6.84
N GLN A 31 10.92 -0.15 7.73
CA GLN A 31 9.53 -0.45 8.04
C GLN A 31 8.86 0.74 8.74
N GLU A 32 9.52 1.33 9.75
CA GLU A 32 9.00 2.53 10.43
C GLU A 32 8.74 3.69 9.45
N LEU A 33 9.69 3.93 8.54
CA LEU A 33 9.56 4.97 7.51
C LEU A 33 8.42 4.67 6.53
N LEU A 34 8.28 3.41 6.12
CA LEU A 34 7.21 2.96 5.25
C LEU A 34 5.83 3.18 5.87
N GLU A 35 5.66 2.79 7.14
CA GLU A 35 4.40 3.01 7.85
C GLU A 35 4.09 4.49 8.02
N ALA A 36 5.08 5.30 8.41
CA ALA A 36 4.92 6.75 8.53
C ALA A 36 4.51 7.39 7.19
N ALA A 37 5.15 6.98 6.09
CA ALA A 37 4.80 7.44 4.75
C ALA A 37 3.38 7.03 4.37
N HIS A 38 2.92 5.83 4.74
CA HIS A 38 1.56 5.38 4.48
C HIS A 38 0.48 6.16 5.26
N GLN A 39 0.83 6.72 6.42
CA GLN A 39 -0.06 7.64 7.15
C GLN A 39 -0.14 9.03 6.48
N ALA A 40 0.99 9.52 5.96
CA ALA A 40 1.06 10.85 5.36
C ALA A 40 0.64 10.91 3.88
N CYS A 41 0.76 9.81 3.14
CA CYS A 41 0.54 9.79 1.70
C CYS A 41 -0.91 10.13 1.33
N PRO A 42 -1.15 11.15 0.47
CA PRO A 42 -2.49 11.56 0.06
C PRO A 42 -3.30 10.42 -0.57
N TYR A 43 -2.67 9.58 -1.39
CA TYR A 43 -3.33 8.44 -2.01
C TYR A 43 -3.74 7.39 -0.98
N SER A 44 -2.85 7.07 -0.03
CA SER A 44 -3.15 6.13 1.05
C SER A 44 -4.31 6.62 1.90
N ASN A 45 -4.38 7.91 2.20
CA ASN A 45 -5.50 8.52 2.90
C ASN A 45 -6.81 8.45 2.10
N ALA A 46 -6.77 8.74 0.79
CA ALA A 46 -7.94 8.66 -0.07
C ALA A 46 -8.51 7.22 -0.20
N THR A 47 -7.64 6.21 -0.13
CA THR A 47 -8.03 4.80 -0.28
C THR A 47 -8.33 4.08 1.04
N ARG A 48 -8.05 4.71 2.18
CA ARG A 48 -8.10 4.07 3.51
C ARG A 48 -9.53 3.59 3.80
N GLY A 49 -9.66 2.30 4.12
CA GLY A 49 -10.95 1.66 4.41
C GLY A 49 -11.82 1.35 3.18
N ASN A 50 -11.44 1.84 1.99
CA ASN A 50 -12.19 1.60 0.75
C ASN A 50 -11.67 0.40 -0.03
N ILE A 51 -10.36 0.22 -0.08
CA ILE A 51 -9.69 -0.88 -0.77
C ILE A 51 -8.56 -1.47 0.07
N GLU A 52 -8.20 -2.72 -0.22
CA GLU A 52 -7.00 -3.33 0.37
C GLU A 52 -5.74 -2.69 -0.23
N VAL A 53 -4.84 -2.25 0.66
CA VAL A 53 -3.51 -1.76 0.29
C VAL A 53 -2.47 -2.54 1.10
N LYS A 54 -1.70 -3.38 0.42
CA LYS A 54 -0.61 -4.15 1.01
C LYS A 54 0.72 -3.43 0.77
N LEU A 55 1.51 -3.26 1.82
CA LEU A 55 2.87 -2.72 1.73
C LEU A 55 3.87 -3.86 1.87
N THR A 56 4.95 -3.86 1.09
CA THR A 56 6.00 -4.88 1.17
C THR A 56 7.36 -4.27 0.92
N LEU A 57 8.25 -4.39 1.89
CA LEU A 57 9.66 -4.08 1.71
C LEU A 57 10.34 -5.16 0.87
N VAL A 58 10.98 -4.73 -0.21
CA VAL A 58 11.78 -5.58 -1.11
C VAL A 58 13.23 -5.13 -1.10
N ASP A 59 14.13 -6.09 -1.34
CA ASP A 59 15.59 -5.89 -1.26
C ASP A 59 16.19 -5.27 -2.53
#